data_AF-A0A2M8Q9W4-F1
#
_entry.id   AF-A0A2M8Q9W4-F1
#
_cell.length_a   1.000
_cell.length_b   1.000
_cell.length_c   1.000
_cell.angle_alpha   90.00
_cell.angle_beta   90.00
_cell.angle_gamma   90.00
#
_symmetry.space_group_name_H-M   'P 1'
#
loop_
_entity.id
_entity.type
_entity.pdbx_description
1 polymer ?
#
loop_
_entity_poly.entity_id
_entity_poly.type
_entity_poly.pdbx_seq_one_letter_code
_entity_poly.pdbx_strand_id
1 'polypeptide(L)'
;MYGLSGRTLGQRIDEALAQVGLVERAKDRVKTYSSGMKRRLNIGIGLIHKPQLLGSVTRLSDLRGKTVMLFFGYTHCPDVCPLALSEMRKVKAALGKDAERIAFVFVSVDGTRDTPEVLRRYVRIFDPDFIGLT
;
A
#
# COMPACT_ATOMS: atom_id res chain seq x y z
N MET A 1 -13.07 -16.59 12.32
CA MET A 1 -12.62 -15.20 12.05
C MET A 1 -12.32 -15.12 10.56
N TYR A 2 -12.90 -14.18 9.81
CA TYR A 2 -12.73 -14.10 8.33
C TYR A 2 -13.01 -15.42 7.57
N GLY A 3 -14.00 -16.21 8.00
CA GLY A 3 -14.31 -17.52 7.39
C GLY A 3 -13.30 -18.64 7.72
N LEU A 4 -12.22 -18.35 8.46
CA LEU A 4 -11.21 -19.34 8.87
C LEU A 4 -11.57 -19.97 10.22
N SER A 5 -11.40 -21.28 10.31
CA SER A 5 -11.63 -22.09 11.52
C SER A 5 -10.73 -23.34 11.55
N GLY A 6 -10.66 -23.98 12.72
CA GLY A 6 -10.00 -25.27 12.92
C GLY A 6 -8.54 -25.29 12.45
N ARG A 7 -8.17 -26.37 11.75
CA ARG A 7 -6.81 -26.59 11.24
C ARG A 7 -6.34 -25.50 10.29
N THR A 8 -7.24 -25.00 9.44
CA THR A 8 -6.94 -23.95 8.47
C THR A 8 -6.56 -22.64 9.16
N LEU A 9 -7.28 -22.26 10.23
CA LEU A 9 -6.90 -21.08 11.01
C LEU A 9 -5.52 -21.24 11.66
N GLY A 10 -5.22 -22.41 12.22
CA GLY A 10 -3.90 -22.70 12.80
C GLY A 10 -2.77 -22.53 11.79
N GLN A 11 -2.89 -23.16 10.62
CA GLN A 11 -1.92 -23.03 9.53
C GLN A 11 -1.71 -21.57 9.10
N ARG A 12 -2.80 -20.80 8.99
CA ARG A 12 -2.73 -19.38 8.61
C ARG A 12 -2.05 -18.51 9.67
N ILE A 13 -2.24 -18.83 10.94
CA ILE A 13 -1.53 -18.15 12.04
C ILE A 13 -0.03 -18.43 11.95
N ASP A 14 0.37 -19.69 11.75
CA ASP A 14 1.78 -20.07 11.63
C ASP A 14 2.47 -19.37 10.45
N GLU A 15 1.81 -19.37 9.28
CA GLU A 15 2.29 -18.67 8.09
C GLU A 15 2.43 -17.16 8.33
N ALA A 16 1.44 -16.52 8.96
CA ALA A 16 1.49 -15.09 9.25
C ALA A 16 2.59 -14.75 10.26
N LEU A 17 2.80 -15.57 11.29
CA LEU A 17 3.88 -15.40 12.28
C LEU A 17 5.26 -15.58 11.65
N ALA A 18 5.41 -16.49 10.68
CA ALA A 18 6.62 -16.63 9.89
C ALA A 18 6.93 -15.36 9.09
N GLN A 19 5.93 -14.80 8.40
CA GLN A 19 6.09 -13.57 7.60
C GLN A 19 6.52 -12.37 8.43
N VAL A 20 6.10 -12.27 9.70
CA VAL A 20 6.45 -11.14 10.57
C VAL A 20 7.60 -11.45 11.55
N GLY A 21 8.20 -12.63 11.45
CA GLY A 21 9.35 -13.06 12.25
C GLY A 21 9.03 -13.16 13.75
N LEU A 22 7.90 -13.78 14.10
CA LEU A 22 7.43 -13.97 15.48
C LEU A 22 7.15 -15.44 15.84
N VAL A 23 7.59 -16.41 15.02
CA VAL A 23 7.35 -17.85 15.22
C VAL A 23 7.83 -18.33 16.59
N GLU A 24 9.07 -18.02 16.96
CA GLU A 24 9.67 -18.42 18.24
C GLU A 24 8.95 -17.84 19.47
N ARG A 25 8.12 -16.81 19.26
CA ARG A 25 7.36 -16.14 20.32
C ARG A 25 5.85 -16.39 20.22
N ALA A 26 5.41 -17.31 19.38
CA ALA A 26 3.98 -17.57 19.15
C ALA A 26 3.16 -17.83 20.43
N LYS A 27 3.80 -18.40 21.47
CA LYS A 27 3.17 -18.75 22.75
C LYS A 27 3.30 -17.67 23.84
N ASP A 28 4.11 -16.64 23.59
CA ASP A 28 4.31 -15.55 24.54
C ASP A 28 3.04 -14.69 24.63
N ARG A 29 2.77 -14.12 25.82
CA ARG A 29 1.64 -13.22 26.01
C ARG A 29 1.95 -11.87 25.34
N VAL A 30 1.08 -11.39 24.45
CA VAL A 30 1.27 -10.11 23.70
C VAL A 30 1.65 -8.91 24.59
N LYS A 31 1.25 -8.88 25.86
CA LYS A 31 1.66 -7.83 26.81
C LYS A 31 3.19 -7.73 27.00
N THR A 32 3.93 -8.83 26.84
CA THR A 32 5.39 -8.89 26.95
C THR A 32 6.12 -8.47 25.67
N TYR A 33 5.39 -8.24 24.58
CA TYR A 33 5.97 -7.79 23.32
C TYR A 33 6.44 -6.34 23.42
N SER A 34 7.61 -6.06 22.83
CA SER A 34 8.03 -4.68 22.58
C SER A 34 7.05 -3.98 21.63
N SER A 35 7.09 -2.65 21.59
CA SER A 35 6.24 -1.87 20.67
C SER A 35 6.44 -2.27 19.20
N GLY A 36 7.67 -2.61 18.80
CA GLY A 36 7.97 -3.11 17.45
C GLY A 36 7.39 -4.51 17.19
N MET A 37 7.43 -5.41 18.17
CA MET A 37 6.81 -6.74 18.07
C MET A 37 5.28 -6.65 17.99
N LYS A 38 4.66 -5.73 18.74
CA LYS A 38 3.21 -5.47 18.65
C LYS A 38 2.82 -4.96 17.26
N ARG A 39 3.61 -4.06 16.68
CA ARG A 39 3.41 -3.58 15.29
C ARG A 39 3.50 -4.71 14.28
N ARG A 40 4.51 -5.57 14.40
CA ARG A 40 4.67 -6.76 13.55
C ARG A 40 3.52 -7.75 13.72
N LEU A 41 3.08 -7.99 14.95
CA LEU A 41 1.91 -8.85 15.22
C LEU A 41 0.64 -8.31 14.56
N ASN A 42 0.39 -6.99 14.63
CA ASN A 42 -0.76 -6.36 13.97
C ASN A 42 -0.74 -6.56 12.45
N ILE A 43 0.43 -6.48 11.81
CA ILE A 43 0.59 -6.81 10.39
C ILE A 43 0.24 -8.28 10.15
N GLY A 44 0.77 -9.20 10.98
CA GLY A 44 0.49 -10.63 10.88
C GLY A 44 -1.00 -10.94 10.95
N ILE A 45 -1.72 -10.32 11.89
CA ILE A 45 -3.18 -10.45 12.02
C ILE A 45 -3.90 -10.02 10.73
N GLY A 46 -3.46 -8.91 10.12
CA GLY A 46 -3.98 -8.45 8.83
C GLY A 46 -3.71 -9.40 7.67
N LEU A 47 -2.67 -10.23 7.75
CA LEU A 47 -2.31 -11.18 6.69
C LEU A 47 -3.02 -12.53 6.82
N ILE A 48 -3.60 -12.86 8.00
CA ILE A 48 -4.24 -14.17 8.27
C ILE A 48 -5.27 -14.55 7.18
N HIS A 49 -6.03 -13.59 6.65
CA HIS A 49 -7.14 -13.85 5.74
C HIS A 49 -6.77 -13.83 4.24
N LYS A 50 -5.48 -13.87 3.88
CA LYS A 50 -4.99 -13.74 2.49
C LYS A 50 -5.67 -12.56 1.78
N PRO A 51 -5.49 -11.33 2.28
CA PRO A 51 -6.01 -10.17 1.58
C PRO A 51 -5.52 -10.24 0.13
N GLN A 52 -6.44 -10.06 -0.81
CA GLN A 52 -6.07 -9.96 -2.21
C GLN A 52 -5.21 -8.70 -2.34
N LEU A 53 -3.93 -8.90 -2.67
CA LEU A 53 -3.08 -7.80 -3.11
C LEU A 53 -3.56 -7.47 -4.53
N LEU A 54 -4.33 -6.39 -4.64
CA LEU A 54 -4.74 -5.84 -5.93
C LEU A 54 -3.48 -5.25 -6.61
N GLY A 55 -3.40 -5.33 -7.95
CA GLY A 55 -2.38 -4.63 -8.73
C GLY A 55 -1.57 -5.43 -9.74
N SER A 56 -1.43 -4.86 -10.95
CA SER A 56 -0.33 -5.17 -11.88
C SER A 56 1.01 -4.99 -11.17
N VAL A 57 1.97 -5.90 -11.40
CA VAL A 57 3.22 -6.01 -10.62
C VAL A 57 4.20 -4.85 -10.91
N THR A 58 3.81 -3.61 -10.61
CA THR A 58 4.74 -2.50 -10.48
C THR A 58 5.27 -2.54 -9.06
N ARG A 59 6.55 -2.85 -8.92
CA ARG A 59 7.23 -2.91 -7.63
C ARG A 59 7.90 -1.58 -7.36
N LEU A 60 8.01 -1.20 -6.10
CA LEU A 60 8.85 -0.04 -5.71
C LEU A 60 10.31 -0.20 -6.16
N SER A 61 10.79 -1.44 -6.33
CA SER A 61 12.11 -1.72 -6.89
C SER A 61 12.28 -1.21 -8.32
N ASP A 62 11.20 -1.10 -9.08
CA ASP A 62 11.22 -0.68 -10.47
C ASP A 62 11.40 0.85 -10.57
N LEU A 63 11.21 1.57 -9.46
CA LEU A 63 11.40 3.01 -9.32
C LEU A 63 12.74 3.39 -8.66
N ARG A 64 13.66 2.42 -8.51
CA ARG A 64 15.00 2.69 -7.95
C ARG A 64 15.74 3.76 -8.77
N GLY A 65 16.49 4.61 -8.07
CA GLY A 65 17.20 5.75 -8.67
C GLY A 65 16.36 7.02 -8.78
N LYS A 66 15.05 6.95 -8.50
CA LYS A 66 14.18 8.12 -8.34
C LYS A 66 13.77 8.30 -6.88
N THR A 67 13.56 9.56 -6.48
CA THR A 67 12.82 9.88 -5.25
C THR A 67 11.35 9.57 -5.51
N VAL A 68 10.69 8.82 -4.63
CA VAL A 68 9.28 8.46 -4.82
C VAL A 68 8.40 9.34 -3.95
N MET A 69 7.55 10.15 -4.57
CA MET A 69 6.50 10.90 -3.89
C MET A 69 5.21 10.09 -3.97
N LEU A 70 4.86 9.44 -2.86
CA LEU A 70 3.66 8.60 -2.75
C LEU A 70 2.50 9.35 -2.10
N PHE A 71 1.31 9.16 -2.65
CA PHE A 71 0.04 9.55 -2.03
C PHE A 71 -0.94 8.38 -2.07
N PHE A 72 -1.61 8.11 -0.95
CA PHE A 72 -2.62 7.06 -0.84
C PHE A 72 -4.02 7.69 -0.85
N GLY A 73 -4.91 7.21 -1.71
CA GLY A 73 -6.25 7.79 -1.90
C GLY A 73 -7.22 6.85 -2.60
N TYR A 74 -8.33 7.35 -3.12
CA TYR A 74 -9.25 6.59 -3.97
C TYR A 74 -9.98 7.55 -4.93
N THR A 75 -10.41 7.06 -6.09
CA THR A 75 -10.89 7.93 -7.19
C THR A 75 -12.21 8.66 -6.88
N HIS A 76 -13.02 8.11 -5.98
CA HIS A 76 -14.32 8.67 -5.57
C HIS A 76 -14.22 9.64 -4.39
N CYS A 77 -13.01 10.01 -3.96
CA CYS A 77 -12.84 11.00 -2.89
C CYS A 77 -13.18 12.40 -3.42
N PRO A 78 -14.19 13.09 -2.86
CA PRO A 78 -14.73 14.31 -3.44
C PRO A 78 -13.75 15.49 -3.41
N ASP A 79 -12.94 15.62 -2.36
CA ASP A 79 -12.18 16.84 -2.09
C ASP A 79 -10.67 16.61 -1.94
N VAL A 80 -10.26 15.73 -1.01
CA VAL A 80 -8.85 15.63 -0.60
C VAL A 80 -7.95 15.02 -1.67
N CYS A 81 -8.40 13.96 -2.35
CA CYS A 81 -7.60 13.31 -3.40
C CYS A 81 -7.35 14.22 -4.62
N PRO A 82 -8.36 14.87 -5.23
CA PRO A 82 -8.10 15.77 -6.35
C PRO A 82 -7.27 16.99 -5.94
N LEU A 83 -7.42 17.49 -4.69
CA LEU A 83 -6.56 18.55 -4.17
C LEU A 83 -5.10 18.09 -4.04
N ALA A 84 -4.85 16.92 -3.45
CA ALA A 84 -3.50 16.39 -3.30
C ALA A 84 -2.79 16.16 -4.64
N LEU A 85 -3.49 15.62 -5.65
CA LEU A 85 -2.94 15.46 -6.99
C LEU A 85 -2.65 16.81 -7.67
N SER A 86 -3.49 17.82 -7.43
CA SER A 86 -3.24 19.19 -7.91
C SER A 86 -2.02 19.83 -7.25
N GLU A 87 -1.84 19.65 -5.94
CA GLU A 87 -0.64 20.11 -5.23
C GLU A 87 0.62 19.38 -5.72
N MET A 88 0.52 18.07 -5.96
CA MET A 88 1.61 17.29 -6.51
C MET A 88 2.02 17.78 -7.91
N ARG A 89 1.07 18.20 -8.74
CA ARG A 89 1.33 18.84 -10.04
C ARG A 89 2.04 20.19 -9.87
N LYS A 90 1.64 21.00 -8.89
CA LYS A 90 2.32 22.28 -8.58
C LYS A 90 3.76 22.04 -8.12
N VAL A 91 3.99 21.04 -7.27
CA VAL A 91 5.34 20.63 -6.85
C VAL A 91 6.18 20.21 -8.06
N LYS A 92 5.63 19.37 -8.96
CA LYS A 92 6.32 19.00 -10.20
C LYS A 92 6.71 20.22 -11.03
N ALA A 93 5.79 21.17 -11.21
CA ALA A 93 6.05 22.40 -11.96
C ALA A 93 7.13 23.26 -11.31
N ALA A 94 7.11 23.41 -9.98
CA ALA A 94 8.10 24.17 -9.24
C ALA A 94 9.51 23.57 -9.31
N LEU A 95 9.62 22.25 -9.42
CA LEU A 95 10.90 21.55 -9.57
C LEU A 95 11.50 21.66 -10.98
N GLY A 96 10.71 21.99 -12.00
CA GLY A 96 11.19 22.06 -13.38
C GLY A 96 11.88 20.77 -13.83
N LYS A 97 13.15 20.87 -14.26
CA LYS A 97 13.93 19.71 -14.74
C LYS A 97 14.22 18.68 -13.64
N ASP A 98 14.30 19.10 -12.38
CA ASP A 98 14.58 18.18 -11.28
C ASP A 98 13.43 17.19 -11.03
N ALA A 99 12.22 17.50 -11.53
CA ALA A 99 11.07 16.60 -11.47
C ALA A 99 11.31 15.26 -12.16
N GLU A 100 12.23 15.18 -13.15
CA GLU A 100 12.56 13.92 -13.86
C GLU A 100 13.14 12.85 -12.91
N ARG A 101 13.75 13.30 -11.81
CA ARG A 101 14.32 12.47 -10.74
C ARG A 101 13.27 12.00 -9.73
N ILE A 102 12.01 12.42 -9.88
CA ILE A 102 10.92 12.07 -8.97
C ILE A 102 9.90 11.17 -9.68
N ALA A 103 9.47 10.12 -8.99
CA ALA A 103 8.32 9.32 -9.38
C ALA A 103 7.10 9.76 -8.54
N PHE A 104 6.09 10.33 -9.20
CA PHE A 104 4.85 10.78 -8.57
C PHE A 104 3.82 9.64 -8.65
N VAL A 105 3.50 9.06 -7.50
CA VAL A 105 2.73 7.80 -7.41
C VAL A 105 1.49 8.00 -6.56
N PHE A 106 0.33 7.73 -7.17
CA PHE A 106 -0.95 7.61 -6.48
C PHE A 106 -1.28 6.14 -6.27
N VAL A 107 -1.52 5.74 -5.04
CA VAL A 107 -1.90 4.37 -4.67
C VAL A 107 -3.34 4.36 -4.18
N SER A 108 -4.20 3.60 -4.85
CA SER A 108 -5.56 3.41 -4.40
C SER A 108 -5.61 2.55 -3.13
N VAL A 109 -6.46 2.94 -2.19
CA VAL A 109 -6.83 2.13 -1.03
C VAL A 109 -8.15 1.38 -1.24
N ASP A 110 -8.74 1.50 -2.44
CA ASP A 110 -10.02 0.93 -2.82
C ASP A 110 -9.92 0.13 -4.12
N GLY A 111 -9.14 -0.94 -4.10
CA GLY A 111 -8.96 -1.78 -5.29
C GLY A 111 -10.22 -2.57 -5.69
N THR A 112 -11.31 -2.50 -4.94
CA THR A 112 -12.60 -3.07 -5.37
C THR A 112 -13.28 -2.21 -6.44
N ARG A 113 -13.07 -0.89 -6.43
CA ARG A 113 -13.68 0.07 -7.36
C ARG A 113 -12.67 0.71 -8.30
N ASP A 114 -11.43 0.88 -7.84
CA ASP A 114 -10.36 1.54 -8.59
C ASP A 114 -9.54 0.52 -9.40
N THR A 115 -10.02 0.17 -10.60
CA THR A 115 -9.26 -0.70 -11.51
C THR A 115 -8.03 0.04 -12.09
N PRO A 116 -7.03 -0.69 -12.62
CA PRO A 116 -5.86 -0.07 -13.25
C PRO A 116 -6.21 0.93 -14.36
N GLU A 117 -7.25 0.63 -15.14
CA GLU A 117 -7.72 1.48 -16.24
C GLU A 117 -8.34 2.78 -15.71
N VAL A 118 -9.17 2.67 -14.66
CA VAL A 118 -9.80 3.82 -13.99
C VAL A 118 -8.74 4.72 -13.39
N LEU A 119 -7.78 4.15 -12.66
CA LEU A 119 -6.70 4.92 -12.04
C LEU A 119 -5.79 5.58 -13.07
N ARG A 120 -5.40 4.87 -14.13
CA ARG A 120 -4.60 5.44 -15.21
C ARG A 120 -5.30 6.64 -15.84
N ARG A 121 -6.62 6.56 -16.04
CA ARG A 121 -7.39 7.70 -16.54
C ARG A 121 -7.44 8.84 -15.52
N TYR A 122 -7.69 8.53 -14.25
CA TYR A 122 -7.82 9.50 -13.17
C TYR A 122 -6.55 10.33 -12.98
N VAL A 123 -5.38 9.68 -12.80
CA VAL A 123 -4.12 10.40 -12.53
C VAL A 123 -3.65 11.24 -13.72
N ARG A 124 -3.90 10.78 -14.96
CA ARG A 124 -3.52 11.49 -16.19
C ARG A 124 -4.32 12.78 -16.43
N ILE A 125 -5.44 12.98 -15.75
CA ILE A 125 -6.15 14.28 -15.77
C ILE A 125 -5.27 15.37 -15.15
N PHE A 126 -4.48 15.02 -14.15
CA PHE A 126 -3.61 15.97 -13.44
C PHE A 126 -2.27 16.11 -14.14
N ASP A 127 -1.62 15.00 -14.47
CA ASP A 127 -0.34 15.01 -15.17
C ASP A 127 -0.10 13.66 -15.88
N PRO A 128 0.37 13.64 -17.14
CA PRO A 128 0.59 12.42 -17.89
C PRO A 128 1.68 11.49 -17.32
N ASP A 129 2.60 12.02 -16.52
CA ASP A 129 3.71 11.26 -15.92
C ASP A 129 3.36 10.68 -14.53
N PHE A 130 2.15 10.93 -14.03
CA PHE A 130 1.70 10.37 -12.77
C PHE A 130 1.37 8.88 -12.91
N ILE A 131 1.82 8.10 -11.93
CA ILE A 131 1.65 6.64 -11.89
C ILE A 131 0.49 6.32 -10.94
N GLY A 132 -0.52 5.60 -11.44
CA GLY A 132 -1.63 5.07 -10.64
C GLY A 132 -1.43 3.58 -10.34
N LEU A 133 -1.53 3.20 -9.07
CA LEU A 133 -1.41 1.82 -8.57
C LEU A 133 -2.67 1.44 -7.78
N THR A 134 -3.15 0.21 -7.93
CA THR A 134 -4.24 -0.41 -7.16
C THR A 134 -3.71 -1.67 -6.49
#